data_AF-A0A3M7KSI0-F1
#
_entry.id   AF-A0A3M7KSI0-F1
#
_cell.length_a   1.000
_cell.length_b   1.000
_cell.length_c   1.000
_cell.angle_alpha   90.00
_cell.angle_beta   90.00
_cell.angle_gamma   90.00
#
_symmetry.space_group_name_H-M   'P 1'
#
loop_
_entity.id
_entity.type
_entity.pdbx_description
1 polymer ?
#
loop_
_entity_poly.entity_id
_entity_poly.type
_entity_poly.pdbx_seq_one_letter_code
_entity_poly.pdbx_strand_id
1 'polypeptide(L)'
;TDAQNPALSQWRLSTSMFGRGWSLSWLSESLPNKPHTQMQWRSVPGYKGPGGSLEVPNRGQLLFRRFGPDSCIVELTIGYEVPGLLQPFASVLTPTVEGILRTDMQRFARYAVDHQARPQA
;
A
#
# COMPACT_ATOMS: atom_id res chain seq x y z
N THR A 1 4.56 10.30 21.03
CA THR A 1 4.98 8.90 20.92
C THR A 1 3.87 8.15 20.22
N ASP A 2 3.99 7.97 18.91
CA ASP A 2 2.95 7.38 18.04
C ASP A 2 2.74 5.87 18.23
N ALA A 3 3.46 5.25 19.18
CA ALA A 3 3.53 3.81 19.38
C ALA A 3 2.28 3.19 20.06
N GLN A 4 1.23 3.96 20.37
CA GLN A 4 0.09 3.48 21.17
C GLN A 4 -1.26 3.47 20.42
N ASN A 5 -1.35 4.02 19.20
CA ASN A 5 -2.59 3.95 18.44
C ASN A 5 -2.53 2.76 17.45
N PRO A 6 -3.30 1.67 17.68
CA PRO A 6 -3.30 0.51 16.79
C PRO A 6 -3.84 0.82 15.39
N ALA A 7 -4.55 1.93 15.20
CA ALA A 7 -5.01 2.36 13.88
C ALA A 7 -3.88 2.96 13.04
N LEU A 8 -2.80 3.45 13.65
CA LEU A 8 -1.70 4.10 12.93
C LEU A 8 -0.59 3.11 12.59
N SER A 9 -0.13 3.15 11.34
CA SER A 9 0.99 2.33 10.87
C SER A 9 1.88 3.13 9.93
N GLN A 10 3.20 3.03 10.11
CA GLN A 10 4.17 3.70 9.27
C GLN A 10 4.48 2.84 8.04
N TRP A 11 4.26 3.39 6.85
CA TRP A 11 4.45 2.68 5.58
C TRP A 11 5.66 3.25 4.85
N ARG A 12 6.34 2.39 4.09
CA ARG A 12 7.48 2.75 3.27
C ARG A 12 7.39 2.06 1.92
N LEU A 13 7.57 2.82 0.85
CA LEU A 13 7.70 2.31 -0.51
C LEU A 13 9.11 2.61 -1.02
N SER A 14 9.88 1.56 -1.26
CA SER A 14 11.19 1.66 -1.92
C SER A 14 11.07 1.15 -3.34
N THR A 15 11.39 1.99 -4.32
CA THR A 15 11.24 1.66 -5.74
C THR A 15 12.29 2.36 -6.59
N SER A 16 12.59 1.84 -7.77
CA SER A 16 13.43 2.51 -8.76
C SER A 16 12.54 3.11 -9.84
N MET A 17 12.58 4.42 -10.01
CA MET A 17 11.81 5.15 -11.01
C MET A 17 12.69 6.23 -11.62
N PHE A 18 12.59 6.44 -12.93
CA PHE A 18 13.39 7.45 -13.66
C PHE A 18 14.90 7.27 -13.51
N GLY A 19 15.38 6.02 -13.46
CA GLY A 19 16.81 5.70 -13.34
C GLY A 19 17.42 5.99 -11.96
N ARG A 20 16.61 6.30 -10.94
CA ARG A 20 17.07 6.52 -9.56
C ARG A 20 16.23 5.74 -8.55
N GLY A 21 16.87 5.39 -7.43
CA GLY A 21 16.19 4.83 -6.27
C GLY A 21 15.39 5.90 -5.53
N TRP A 22 14.17 5.55 -5.15
CA TRP A 22 13.26 6.36 -4.36
C TRP A 22 12.85 5.60 -3.11
N SER A 23 12.75 6.31 -1.99
CA SER A 23 12.16 5.81 -0.76
C SER A 23 11.13 6.82 -0.27
N LEU A 24 9.86 6.45 -0.35
CA LEU A 24 8.72 7.23 0.12
C LEU A 24 8.29 6.67 1.47
N SER A 25 7.93 7.53 2.42
CA SER A 25 7.42 7.11 3.73
C SER A 25 6.28 8.00 4.17
N TRP A 26 5.19 7.39 4.63
CA TRP A 26 4.02 8.09 5.15
C TRP A 26 3.42 7.35 6.34
N LEU A 27 2.67 8.06 7.15
CA LEU A 27 1.85 7.48 8.21
C LEU A 27 0.47 7.18 7.63
N SER A 28 -0.02 5.98 7.86
CA SER A 28 -1.31 5.50 7.38
C SER A 28 -2.22 5.20 8.57
N GLU A 29 -3.45 5.71 8.51
CA GLU A 29 -4.52 5.43 9.46
C GLU A 29 -5.43 4.35 8.87
N SER A 30 -5.62 3.26 9.61
CA SER A 30 -6.57 2.19 9.30
C SER A 30 -7.98 2.66 9.65
N LEU A 31 -8.89 2.58 8.69
CA LEU A 31 -10.28 2.96 8.87
C LEU A 31 -11.11 1.77 9.41
N PRO A 32 -12.13 2.02 10.26
CA PRO A 32 -13.02 0.98 10.75
C PRO A 32 -13.63 0.17 9.60
N ASN A 33 -13.50 -1.15 9.66
CA ASN A 33 -13.97 -2.04 8.61
C ASN A 33 -14.35 -3.41 9.20
N LYS A 34 -15.01 -4.24 8.39
CA LYS A 34 -15.39 -5.60 8.79
C LYS A 34 -14.15 -6.51 8.69
N PRO A 35 -13.71 -7.12 9.81
CA PRO A 35 -12.53 -7.99 9.83
C PRO A 35 -12.60 -9.08 8.76
N HIS A 36 -11.45 -9.42 8.19
CA HIS A 36 -11.25 -10.48 7.18
C HIS A 36 -12.00 -10.33 5.86
N THR A 37 -12.74 -9.23 5.67
CA THR A 37 -13.47 -8.97 4.42
C THR A 37 -12.91 -7.78 3.68
N GLN A 38 -12.38 -6.80 4.41
CA GLN A 38 -11.81 -5.61 3.83
C GLN A 38 -10.76 -5.01 4.76
N MET A 39 -9.82 -4.29 4.17
CA MET A 39 -8.92 -3.37 4.86
C MET A 39 -9.05 -2.03 4.17
N GLN A 40 -9.24 -0.96 4.92
CA GLN A 40 -9.31 0.40 4.38
C GLN A 40 -8.33 1.30 5.11
N TRP A 41 -7.71 2.22 4.38
CA TRP A 41 -6.73 3.14 4.96
C TRP A 41 -6.76 4.51 4.30
N ARG A 42 -6.15 5.47 4.99
CA ARG A 42 -5.88 6.81 4.50
C ARG A 42 -4.56 7.31 5.08
N SER A 43 -3.73 7.97 4.27
CA SER A 43 -2.55 8.67 4.74
C SER A 43 -2.93 9.80 5.69
N VAL A 44 -2.20 9.94 6.79
CA VAL A 44 -2.38 11.05 7.75
C VAL A 44 -1.89 12.35 7.09
N PRO A 45 -2.77 13.37 6.90
CA PRO A 45 -2.39 14.63 6.29
C PRO A 45 -1.27 15.34 7.05
N GLY A 46 -0.35 15.98 6.31
CA GLY A 46 0.77 16.73 6.85
C GLY A 46 1.94 15.86 7.36
N TYR A 47 1.81 14.53 7.39
CA TYR A 47 2.92 13.66 7.74
C TYR A 47 3.93 13.62 6.60
N LYS A 48 5.15 14.06 6.89
CA LYS A 48 6.31 13.92 6.01
C LYS A 48 7.22 12.88 6.65
N GLY A 49 7.56 11.83 5.90
CA GLY A 49 8.42 10.77 6.38
C GLY A 49 9.79 11.28 6.86
N PRO A 50 10.60 10.40 7.48
CA PRO A 50 11.95 10.74 7.92
C PRO A 50 12.74 11.40 6.77
N GLY A 51 13.28 12.61 6.99
CA GLY A 51 13.95 13.41 5.95
C GLY A 51 13.07 14.46 5.26
N GLY A 52 11.78 14.55 5.60
CA GLY A 52 10.92 15.70 5.31
C GLY A 52 10.59 15.97 3.83
N SER A 53 10.96 15.06 2.92
CA SER A 53 11.13 15.43 1.51
C SER A 53 9.83 15.44 0.69
N LEU A 54 8.82 14.64 1.07
CA LEU A 54 7.55 14.58 0.33
C LEU A 54 6.41 14.04 1.19
N GLU A 55 5.27 14.73 1.16
CA GLU A 55 4.01 14.16 1.63
C GLU A 55 3.47 13.20 0.55
N VAL A 56 2.85 12.09 0.97
CA VAL A 56 2.30 11.08 0.06
C VAL A 56 0.80 10.91 0.34
N PRO A 57 -0.05 11.81 -0.18
CA PRO A 57 -1.49 11.73 0.02
C PRO A 57 -2.03 10.51 -0.73
N ASN A 58 -2.52 9.52 0.00
CA ASN A 58 -3.15 8.35 -0.58
C ASN A 58 -4.25 7.77 0.32
N ARG A 59 -5.17 7.06 -0.30
CA ARG A 59 -6.18 6.25 0.37
C ARG A 59 -6.39 4.99 -0.44
N GLY A 60 -6.80 3.93 0.21
CA GLY A 60 -7.10 2.71 -0.51
C GLY A 60 -7.92 1.73 0.28
N GLN A 61 -8.28 0.67 -0.43
CA GLN A 61 -9.07 -0.42 0.05
C GLN A 61 -8.55 -1.73 -0.54
N LEU A 62 -8.42 -2.73 0.32
CA LEU A 62 -8.35 -4.13 -0.05
C LEU A 62 -9.70 -4.77 0.22
N LEU A 63 -10.21 -5.54 -0.73
CA LEU A 63 -11.38 -6.39 -0.56
C LEU A 63 -10.95 -7.85 -0.73
N PHE A 64 -11.36 -8.68 0.23
CA PHE A 64 -11.10 -10.11 0.23
C PHE A 64 -12.41 -10.83 -0.08
N ARG A 65 -12.48 -11.49 -1.24
CA ARG A 65 -13.66 -12.23 -1.68
C ARG A 65 -13.33 -13.70 -1.76
N ARG A 66 -14.12 -14.54 -1.07
CA ARG A 66 -14.00 -16.00 -1.22
C ARG A 66 -14.31 -16.37 -2.67
N PHE A 67 -13.42 -17.13 -3.31
CA PHE A 67 -13.61 -17.66 -4.66
C PHE A 67 -13.89 -19.17 -4.64
N GLY A 68 -13.33 -19.88 -3.66
CA GLY A 68 -13.53 -21.31 -3.45
C GLY A 68 -13.30 -21.71 -1.98
N PRO A 69 -13.26 -23.02 -1.68
CA PRO A 69 -13.00 -23.50 -0.32
C PRO A 69 -11.65 -22.99 0.21
N ASP A 70 -10.62 -23.04 -0.64
CA ASP A 70 -9.24 -22.68 -0.31
C ASP A 70 -8.67 -21.56 -1.20
N SER A 71 -9.52 -20.71 -1.75
CA SER A 71 -9.09 -19.61 -2.63
C SER A 71 -9.81 -18.30 -2.35
N CYS A 72 -9.07 -17.22 -2.54
CA CYS A 72 -9.51 -15.85 -2.29
C CYS A 72 -9.09 -14.95 -3.44
N ILE A 73 -10.00 -14.08 -3.87
CA ILE A 73 -9.70 -12.94 -4.73
C ILE A 73 -9.40 -11.74 -3.83
N VAL A 74 -8.25 -11.10 -4.07
CA VAL A 74 -7.87 -9.86 -3.40
C VAL A 74 -7.92 -8.73 -4.41
N GLU A 75 -8.79 -7.77 -4.17
CA GLU A 75 -8.96 -6.58 -5.00
C GLU A 75 -8.34 -5.37 -4.29
N LEU A 76 -7.44 -4.68 -4.98
CA LEU A 76 -6.80 -3.46 -4.49
C LEU A 76 -7.33 -2.27 -5.28
N THR A 77 -7.94 -1.32 -4.55
CA THR A 77 -8.31 -0.01 -5.07
C THR A 77 -7.49 1.04 -4.34
N ILE A 78 -6.78 1.88 -5.07
CA ILE A 78 -5.97 2.96 -4.48
C ILE A 78 -6.22 4.27 -5.23
N GLY A 79 -6.30 5.37 -4.48
CA GLY A 79 -6.27 6.73 -4.99
C GLY A 79 -5.15 7.49 -4.33
N TYR A 80 -4.41 8.27 -5.09
CA TYR A 80 -3.32 9.09 -4.60
C TYR A 80 -3.29 10.43 -5.35
N GLU A 81 -2.73 11.44 -4.70
CA GLU A 81 -2.47 12.73 -5.31
C GLU A 81 -1.00 12.81 -5.71
N VAL A 82 -0.72 13.36 -6.88
CA VAL A 82 0.65 13.62 -7.32
C VAL A 82 1.14 14.89 -6.61
N PRO A 83 2.18 14.80 -5.76
CA PRO A 83 2.73 15.98 -5.12
C PRO A 83 3.19 16.99 -6.15
N GLY A 84 3.03 18.29 -5.87
CA GLY A 84 3.33 19.38 -6.81
C GLY A 84 4.71 19.26 -7.48
N LEU A 85 5.74 18.85 -6.73
CA LEU A 85 7.10 18.65 -7.23
C LEU A 85 7.21 17.57 -8.32
N LEU A 86 6.30 16.60 -8.31
CA LEU A 86 6.27 15.48 -9.25
C LEU A 86 5.24 15.66 -10.38
N GLN A 87 4.50 16.78 -10.41
CA GLN A 87 3.52 17.08 -11.47
C GLN A 87 4.07 16.96 -12.90
N PRO A 88 5.32 17.41 -13.21
CA PRO A 88 5.89 17.22 -14.54
C PRO A 88 6.03 15.75 -14.96
N PHE A 89 6.01 14.82 -14.01
CA PHE A 89 6.11 13.38 -14.21
C PHE A 89 4.76 12.66 -14.05
N ALA A 90 3.64 13.37 -13.91
CA ALA A 90 2.33 12.76 -13.66
C ALA A 90 1.95 11.68 -14.68
N SER A 91 2.22 11.90 -15.97
CA SER A 91 1.90 10.97 -17.07
C SER A 91 2.61 9.62 -16.97
N VAL A 92 3.79 9.58 -16.36
CA VAL A 92 4.62 8.38 -16.21
C VAL A 92 4.47 7.76 -14.82
N LEU A 93 3.99 8.52 -13.83
CA LEU A 93 3.78 8.02 -12.47
C LEU A 93 2.67 6.98 -12.39
N THR A 94 1.52 7.24 -13.01
CA THR A 94 0.38 6.30 -12.96
C THR A 94 0.70 4.89 -13.45
N PRO A 95 1.20 4.70 -14.68
CA PRO A 95 1.55 3.35 -15.15
C PRO A 95 2.67 2.73 -14.31
N THR A 96 3.59 3.53 -13.77
CA THR A 96 4.67 3.03 -12.91
C THR A 96 4.13 2.51 -11.57
N VAL A 97 3.28 3.27 -10.90
CA VAL A 97 2.63 2.86 -9.63
C VAL A 97 1.77 1.62 -9.86
N GLU A 98 0.99 1.57 -10.94
CA GLU A 98 0.19 0.39 -11.28
C GLU A 98 1.07 -0.86 -11.48
N GLY A 99 2.19 -0.73 -12.20
CA GLY A 99 3.13 -1.83 -12.42
C GLY A 99 3.75 -2.36 -11.12
N ILE A 100 4.12 -1.45 -10.20
CA ILE A 100 4.64 -1.81 -8.86
C ILE A 100 3.57 -2.58 -8.08
N LEU A 101 2.36 -2.01 -7.96
CA LEU A 101 1.27 -2.62 -7.20
C LEU A 101 0.86 -3.98 -7.78
N ARG A 102 0.78 -4.11 -9.10
CA ARG A 102 0.49 -5.39 -9.77
C ARG A 102 1.55 -6.44 -9.42
N THR A 103 2.83 -6.07 -9.45
CA THR A 103 3.94 -6.97 -9.10
C THR A 103 3.87 -7.39 -7.63
N ASP A 104 3.60 -6.46 -6.73
CA ASP A 104 3.48 -6.73 -5.30
C ASP A 104 2.26 -7.61 -4.98
N MET A 105 1.12 -7.39 -5.64
CA MET A 105 -0.06 -8.25 -5.52
C MET A 105 0.21 -9.69 -5.98
N GLN A 106 0.98 -9.87 -7.05
CA GLN A 106 1.41 -11.20 -7.51
C GLN A 106 2.36 -11.88 -6.51
N ARG A 107 3.30 -11.12 -5.94
CA ARG A 107 4.21 -11.61 -4.89
C ARG A 107 3.43 -12.01 -3.64
N PHE A 108 2.46 -11.19 -3.24
CA PHE A 108 1.58 -11.49 -2.11
C PHE A 108 0.77 -12.76 -2.35
N ALA A 109 0.20 -12.94 -3.54
CA ALA A 109 -0.53 -14.16 -3.87
C ALA A 109 0.33 -15.43 -3.71
N ARG A 110 1.57 -15.39 -4.21
CA ARG A 110 2.54 -16.50 -4.02
C ARG A 110 2.85 -16.72 -2.54
N TYR A 111 3.18 -15.65 -1.82
CA TYR A 111 3.46 -15.71 -0.39
C TYR A 111 2.32 -16.33 0.40
N ALA A 112 1.07 -15.95 0.13
CA ALA A 112 -0.10 -16.46 0.82
C ALA A 112 -0.31 -17.96 0.59
N VAL A 113 -0.15 -18.43 -0.65
CA VAL A 113 -0.23 -19.87 -0.99
C VAL A 113 0.90 -20.65 -0.31
N ASP A 114 2.13 -20.16 -0.38
CA ASP A 114 3.28 -20.80 0.26
C ASP A 114 3.13 -20.86 1.79
N HIS A 115 2.55 -19.81 2.39
CA HIS A 115 2.30 -19.75 3.83
C HIS A 115 1.16 -20.66 4.27
N GLN A 116 0.10 -20.83 3.46
CA GLN A 116 -0.97 -21.78 3.74
C GLN A 116 -0.46 -23.24 3.68
N ALA A 117 0.44 -23.54 2.74
CA ALA A 117 1.00 -24.88 2.57
C ALA A 117 1.95 -25.30 3.71
N ARG A 118 2.43 -24.36 4.53
CA ARG A 118 3.25 -24.68 5.70
C ARG A 118 2.36 -25.16 6.85
N PRO A 119 2.72 -26.28 7.52
CA PRO A 119 2.10 -26.64 8.79
C PRO A 119 2.25 -25.47 9.76
N GLN A 120 1.15 -25.04 10.37
CA GLN A 120 1.22 -24.15 11.52
C GLN A 120 1.90 -24.95 12.65
N ALA A 121 3.08 -24.48 13.08
CA ALA A 121 3.83 -25.06 14.19
C ALA A 121 3.15 -24.76 15.53
#